data_AF-A0A957EAW3-F1
#
_entry.id   AF-A0A957EAW3-F1
#
_cell.length_a   1.000
_cell.length_b   1.000
_cell.length_c   1.000
_cell.angle_alpha   90.00
_cell.angle_beta   90.00
_cell.angle_gamma   90.00
#
_symmetry.space_group_name_H-M   'P 1'
#
loop_
_entity.id
_entity.type
_entity.pdbx_description
1 polymer ?
#
loop_
_entity_poly.entity_id
_entity_poly.type
_entity_poly.pdbx_seq_one_letter_code
_entity_poly.pdbx_strand_id
1 'polypeptide(L)'
;TFHSSRTQQKAKKPIARTTVSGLTQVQPRTQRRYERQAGVKRQAQFAIGGQATADSLQARGWEQGQAVFQFKDFKGKQGQSGKNYVAWQLPNSYVGPHAQQPKGRQKRINRALTDLFMQGMTGNGQRTRIARRFFDNGRLAAKSYLRNPKQDHYWRGVGNGRYQLWQVMESDQLG
;
A
#
# COMPACT_ATOMS: atom_id res chain seq x y z
N THR A 1 -9.72 -19.68 -2.67
CA THR A 1 -8.31 -19.43 -2.27
C THR A 1 -8.19 -18.04 -1.70
N PHE A 2 -7.49 -17.81 -0.58
CA PHE A 2 -7.39 -16.49 0.08
C PHE A 2 -5.97 -15.92 0.01
N HIS A 3 -5.86 -14.59 -0.09
CA HIS A 3 -4.57 -13.90 -0.23
C HIS A 3 -4.10 -13.37 1.13
N SER A 4 -3.07 -13.99 1.69
CA SER A 4 -2.49 -13.54 2.96
C SER A 4 -0.96 -13.67 2.96
N SER A 5 -0.27 -12.78 3.69
CA SER A 5 1.17 -12.92 3.92
C SER A 5 1.48 -14.00 4.98
N ARG A 6 2.75 -14.30 5.23
CA ARG A 6 3.20 -15.32 6.18
C ARG A 6 3.48 -14.71 7.57
N THR A 7 3.55 -15.54 8.62
CA THR A 7 3.47 -15.19 10.06
C THR A 7 4.52 -14.20 10.56
N GLN A 8 5.65 -14.03 9.88
CA GLN A 8 6.55 -12.91 10.13
C GLN A 8 7.05 -12.31 8.83
N GLN A 9 6.75 -11.05 8.62
CA GLN A 9 7.50 -10.03 7.87
C GLN A 9 6.51 -8.88 7.80
N LYS A 10 6.92 -7.70 8.28
CA LYS A 10 6.29 -6.39 8.09
C LYS A 10 5.13 -6.44 7.09
N ALA A 11 3.89 -6.13 7.52
CA ALA A 11 2.67 -6.19 6.72
C ALA A 11 2.94 -5.94 5.23
N LYS A 12 2.64 -6.89 4.35
CA LYS A 12 2.95 -6.73 2.91
C LYS A 12 2.26 -5.50 2.31
N LYS A 13 2.73 -5.08 1.14
CA LYS A 13 2.23 -3.90 0.42
C LYS A 13 0.68 -3.90 0.36
N PRO A 14 0.03 -2.74 0.52
CA PRO A 14 -1.41 -2.58 0.39
C PRO A 14 -1.99 -3.29 -0.84
N ILE A 15 -3.10 -4.04 -0.68
CA ILE A 15 -3.85 -4.62 -1.81
C ILE A 15 -5.35 -4.38 -1.64
N ALA A 16 -5.98 -3.86 -2.70
CA ALA A 16 -7.41 -3.56 -2.68
C ALA A 16 -8.23 -4.84 -2.66
N ARG A 17 -9.36 -4.79 -1.96
CA ARG A 17 -10.28 -5.92 -1.84
C ARG A 17 -10.87 -6.31 -3.20
N THR A 18 -11.15 -5.32 -4.03
CA THR A 18 -11.58 -5.49 -5.43
C THR A 18 -10.52 -6.22 -6.25
N THR A 19 -9.24 -5.88 -6.08
CA THR A 19 -8.12 -6.61 -6.70
C THR A 19 -8.06 -8.06 -6.24
N VAL A 20 -8.19 -8.33 -4.93
CA VAL A 20 -8.25 -9.71 -4.43
C VAL A 20 -9.45 -10.45 -5.02
N SER A 21 -10.59 -9.78 -5.18
CA SER A 21 -11.78 -10.35 -5.82
C SER A 21 -11.55 -10.69 -7.27
N GLY A 22 -10.92 -9.81 -8.05
CA GLY A 22 -10.57 -10.08 -9.45
C GLY A 22 -9.60 -11.26 -9.58
N LEU A 23 -8.60 -11.35 -8.71
CA LEU A 23 -7.60 -12.42 -8.73
C LEU A 23 -8.13 -13.78 -8.29
N THR A 24 -9.05 -13.81 -7.32
CA THR A 24 -9.54 -15.05 -6.71
C THR A 24 -10.93 -15.46 -7.20
N GLN A 25 -11.62 -14.57 -7.91
CA GLN A 25 -13.04 -14.66 -8.28
C GLN A 25 -13.99 -14.86 -7.10
N VAL A 26 -13.53 -14.66 -5.86
CA VAL A 26 -14.33 -14.76 -4.65
C VAL A 26 -14.88 -13.40 -4.28
N GLN A 27 -16.18 -13.29 -4.01
CA GLN A 27 -16.80 -12.04 -3.58
C GLN A 27 -16.24 -11.53 -2.23
N PRO A 28 -16.19 -10.20 -1.99
CA PRO A 28 -15.63 -9.62 -0.76
C PRO A 28 -16.22 -10.16 0.55
N ARG A 29 -17.53 -10.44 0.59
CA ARG A 29 -18.19 -10.99 1.78
C ARG A 29 -17.67 -12.38 2.11
N THR A 30 -17.54 -13.23 1.09
CA THR A 30 -16.99 -14.59 1.21
C THR A 30 -15.51 -14.57 1.56
N GLN A 31 -14.73 -13.64 0.99
CA GLN A 31 -13.33 -13.44 1.38
C GLN A 31 -13.18 -13.15 2.88
N ARG A 32 -14.02 -12.28 3.45
CA ARG A 32 -13.98 -11.97 4.90
C ARG A 32 -14.24 -13.21 5.76
N ARG A 33 -15.18 -14.07 5.32
CA ARG A 33 -15.48 -15.33 6.00
C ARG A 33 -14.28 -16.28 5.94
N TYR A 34 -13.67 -16.45 4.77
CA TYR A 34 -12.49 -17.30 4.59
C TYR A 34 -11.27 -16.76 5.35
N GLU A 35 -11.04 -15.45 5.33
CA GLU A 35 -9.97 -14.81 6.10
C GLU A 35 -10.13 -15.08 7.60
N ARG A 36 -11.36 -14.97 8.12
CA ARG A 36 -11.65 -15.26 9.54
C ARG A 36 -11.38 -16.73 9.86
N GLN A 37 -11.88 -17.66 9.03
CA GLN A 37 -11.66 -19.10 9.21
C GLN A 37 -10.18 -19.48 9.13
N ALA A 38 -9.43 -18.83 8.23
CA ALA A 38 -8.01 -19.06 8.03
C ALA A 38 -7.10 -18.28 9.00
N GLY A 39 -7.65 -17.55 9.97
CA GLY A 39 -6.86 -16.77 10.93
C GLY A 39 -6.06 -15.61 10.31
N VAL A 40 -6.49 -15.09 9.15
CA VAL A 40 -5.84 -13.96 8.48
C VAL A 40 -6.15 -12.66 9.21
N LYS A 41 -5.10 -12.00 9.70
CA LYS A 41 -5.17 -10.69 10.34
C LYS A 41 -5.13 -9.58 9.28
N ARG A 42 -6.09 -8.67 9.38
CA ARG A 42 -6.12 -7.43 8.59
C ARG A 42 -5.42 -6.32 9.35
N GLN A 43 -4.51 -5.62 8.68
CA GLN A 43 -3.93 -4.37 9.18
C GLN A 43 -4.37 -3.21 8.29
N ALA A 44 -4.92 -2.18 8.94
CA ALA A 44 -5.36 -0.97 8.26
C ALA A 44 -4.16 -0.14 7.79
N GLN A 45 -4.30 0.52 6.65
CA GLN A 45 -3.24 1.30 6.04
C GLN A 45 -3.76 2.70 5.78
N PHE A 46 -3.01 3.71 6.19
CA PHE A 46 -3.35 5.12 5.98
C PHE A 46 -2.14 5.86 5.42
N ALA A 47 -2.38 6.77 4.48
CA ALA A 47 -1.37 7.72 4.02
C ALA A 47 -1.59 9.08 4.69
N ILE A 48 -0.49 9.78 4.93
CA ILE A 48 -0.46 11.16 5.43
C ILE A 48 0.25 12.00 4.38
N GLY A 49 -0.45 13.02 3.88
CA GLY A 49 0.05 13.98 2.91
C GLY A 49 0.37 15.33 3.54
N GLY A 50 0.22 16.40 2.76
CA GLY A 50 0.51 17.77 3.19
C GLY A 50 -0.41 18.31 4.29
N GLN A 51 -0.22 19.59 4.65
CA GLN A 51 -1.04 20.26 5.66
C GLN A 51 -2.52 20.29 5.25
N ALA A 52 -3.40 20.09 6.23
CA ALA A 52 -4.85 20.13 6.03
C ALA A 52 -5.33 21.58 5.93
N THR A 53 -5.80 21.94 4.74
CA THR A 53 -6.61 23.11 4.44
C THR A 53 -7.96 22.62 3.87
N ALA A 54 -8.95 23.51 3.78
CA ALA A 54 -10.23 23.16 3.15
C ALA A 54 -10.00 22.67 1.70
N ASP A 55 -9.16 23.40 0.96
CA ASP A 55 -8.83 23.09 -0.43
C ASP A 55 -8.08 21.76 -0.57
N SER A 56 -7.10 21.48 0.30
CA SER A 56 -6.33 20.23 0.20
C SER A 56 -7.16 19.00 0.56
N LEU A 57 -8.13 19.13 1.47
CA LEU A 57 -9.10 18.07 1.78
C LEU A 57 -10.06 17.82 0.62
N GLN A 58 -10.58 18.86 0.00
CA GLN A 58 -11.48 18.73 -1.15
C GLN A 58 -10.75 18.14 -2.35
N ALA A 59 -9.58 18.67 -2.71
CA ALA A 59 -8.77 18.18 -3.81
C ALA A 59 -8.45 16.68 -3.64
N ARG A 60 -8.02 16.27 -2.43
CA ARG A 60 -7.82 14.83 -2.16
C ARG A 60 -9.10 14.02 -2.12
N GLY A 61 -10.21 14.60 -1.67
CA GLY A 61 -11.53 13.95 -1.69
C GLY A 61 -11.97 13.57 -3.10
N TRP A 62 -11.69 14.42 -4.09
CA TRP A 62 -11.94 14.13 -5.51
C TRP A 62 -11.08 12.99 -6.04
N GLU A 63 -9.79 12.94 -5.68
CA GLU A 63 -8.87 11.92 -6.20
C GLU A 63 -8.98 10.55 -5.50
N GLN A 64 -9.23 10.54 -4.19
CA GLN A 64 -9.21 9.33 -3.36
C GLN A 64 -10.61 8.86 -2.94
N GLY A 65 -11.64 9.69 -3.11
CA GLY A 65 -13.01 9.42 -2.68
C GLY A 65 -13.25 9.63 -1.17
N GLN A 66 -14.30 8.98 -0.65
CA GLN A 66 -14.84 9.23 0.70
C GLN A 66 -13.95 8.82 1.90
N ALA A 67 -12.70 8.44 1.68
CA ALA A 67 -11.82 7.95 2.73
C ALA A 67 -10.74 8.96 3.17
N VAL A 68 -10.98 10.26 2.97
CA VAL A 68 -10.10 11.36 3.35
C VAL A 68 -10.55 11.99 4.67
N PHE A 69 -9.62 12.31 5.56
CA PHE A 69 -9.89 12.91 6.87
C PHE A 69 -8.71 13.77 7.36
N GLN A 70 -8.96 14.60 8.38
CA GLN A 70 -7.93 15.40 9.04
C GLN A 70 -7.19 14.58 10.09
N PHE A 71 -5.86 14.57 10.03
CA PHE A 71 -4.98 13.96 11.02
C PHE A 71 -4.23 15.04 11.81
N LYS A 72 -4.46 15.10 13.13
CA LYS A 72 -3.75 16.02 14.02
C LYS A 72 -2.49 15.34 14.57
N ASP A 73 -1.31 15.90 14.26
CA ASP A 73 -0.04 15.37 14.72
C ASP A 73 0.39 15.99 16.06
N PHE A 74 -0.15 15.49 17.16
CA PHE A 74 0.18 15.97 18.51
C PHE A 74 1.66 15.80 18.91
N LYS A 75 2.40 14.90 18.24
CA LYS A 75 3.76 14.51 18.64
C LYS A 75 4.83 15.02 17.67
N GLY A 76 4.47 15.75 16.61
CA GLY A 76 5.41 16.21 15.58
C GLY A 76 6.14 15.08 14.87
N LYS A 77 5.51 13.90 14.73
CA LYS A 77 6.14 12.74 14.08
C LYS A 77 6.01 12.75 12.55
N GLN A 78 5.13 13.59 12.02
CA GLN A 78 4.86 13.79 10.60
C GLN A 78 5.38 15.15 10.12
N GLY A 79 5.60 16.08 11.05
CA GLY A 79 6.18 17.40 10.78
C GLY A 79 6.11 18.28 12.02
N GLN A 80 5.55 19.48 11.90
CA GLN A 80 5.40 20.38 13.04
C GLN A 80 4.37 19.85 14.03
N SER A 81 4.73 19.84 15.31
CA SER A 81 3.85 19.42 16.39
C SER A 81 2.58 20.28 16.44
N GLY A 82 1.43 19.64 16.64
CA GLY A 82 0.12 20.28 16.79
C GLY A 82 -0.57 20.66 15.49
N LYS A 83 0.05 20.45 14.32
CA LYS A 83 -0.55 20.75 13.01
C LYS A 83 -1.47 19.64 12.52
N ASN A 84 -2.38 20.03 11.62
CA ASN A 84 -3.31 19.13 10.95
C ASN A 84 -2.78 18.80 9.55
N TYR A 85 -2.93 17.55 9.15
CA TYR A 85 -2.50 17.00 7.87
C TYR A 85 -3.66 16.29 7.18
N VAL A 86 -3.64 16.27 5.85
CA VAL A 86 -4.59 15.46 5.08
C VAL A 86 -4.16 14.00 5.17
N ALA A 87 -5.08 13.12 5.56
CA ALA A 87 -4.85 11.69 5.60
C ALA A 87 -5.94 10.95 4.83
N TRP A 88 -5.59 9.79 4.26
CA TRP A 88 -6.56 8.96 3.54
C TRP A 88 -6.31 7.47 3.73
N GLN A 89 -7.38 6.70 3.57
CA GLN A 89 -7.29 5.24 3.66
C GLN A 89 -6.62 4.65 2.41
N LEU A 90 -5.61 3.84 2.64
CA LEU A 90 -5.01 2.96 1.64
C LEU A 90 -5.66 1.57 1.72
N PRO A 91 -5.50 0.75 0.67
CA PRO A 91 -5.88 -0.65 0.75
C PRO A 91 -5.24 -1.38 1.94
N ASN A 92 -5.96 -2.31 2.54
CA ASN A 92 -5.44 -3.04 3.70
C ASN A 92 -4.30 -3.99 3.32
N SER A 93 -3.50 -4.37 4.30
CA SER A 93 -2.59 -5.51 4.20
C SER A 93 -3.14 -6.71 4.98
N TYR A 94 -2.82 -7.91 4.51
CA TYR A 94 -3.31 -9.17 5.07
C TYR A 94 -2.14 -10.04 5.51
N VAL A 95 -2.17 -10.50 6.76
CA VAL A 95 -1.16 -11.36 7.37
C VAL A 95 -1.81 -12.67 7.81
N GLY A 96 -1.43 -13.76 7.19
CA GLY A 96 -1.91 -15.11 7.51
C GLY A 96 -1.00 -15.83 8.51
N PRO A 97 -1.50 -16.92 9.12
CA PRO A 97 -0.77 -17.70 10.13
C PRO A 97 0.26 -18.68 9.52
N HIS A 98 0.51 -18.60 8.21
CA HIS A 98 1.36 -19.55 7.50
C HIS A 98 2.85 -19.34 7.81
N ALA A 99 3.53 -20.39 8.28
CA ALA A 99 4.96 -20.37 8.53
C ALA A 99 5.77 -19.96 7.29
N GLN A 100 6.89 -19.27 7.52
CA GLN A 100 7.83 -18.97 6.44
C GLN A 100 8.40 -20.25 5.85
N GLN A 101 8.59 -20.23 4.53
CA GLN A 101 9.31 -21.28 3.83
C GLN A 101 10.83 -21.06 3.95
N PRO A 102 11.67 -22.09 3.85
CA PRO A 102 13.13 -21.93 3.87
C PRO A 102 13.63 -20.92 2.82
N LYS A 103 14.70 -20.17 3.12
CA LYS A 103 15.24 -19.09 2.26
C LYS A 103 15.50 -19.56 0.81
N GLY A 104 16.03 -20.78 0.63
CA GLY A 104 16.29 -21.34 -0.71
C GLY A 104 15.01 -21.52 -1.53
N ARG A 105 13.92 -21.99 -0.91
CA ARG A 105 12.61 -22.12 -1.55
C ARG A 105 12.01 -20.76 -1.88
N GLN A 106 12.20 -19.76 -1.00
CA GLN A 106 11.79 -18.37 -1.28
C GLN A 106 12.53 -17.81 -2.50
N LYS A 107 13.85 -17.98 -2.60
CA LYS A 107 14.66 -17.53 -3.74
C LYS A 107 14.20 -18.17 -5.05
N ARG A 108 13.93 -19.48 -5.04
CA ARG A 108 13.42 -20.21 -6.22
C ARG A 108 12.07 -19.68 -6.68
N ILE A 109 11.14 -19.47 -5.75
CA ILE A 109 9.82 -18.89 -6.06
C ILE A 109 9.96 -17.46 -6.59
N ASN A 110 10.78 -16.61 -5.96
CA ASN A 110 10.99 -15.24 -6.41
C ASN A 110 11.62 -15.19 -7.79
N ARG A 111 12.57 -16.08 -8.10
CA ARG A 111 13.15 -16.21 -9.44
C ARG A 111 12.07 -16.58 -10.46
N ALA A 112 11.27 -17.62 -10.18
CA ALA A 112 10.17 -18.01 -11.05
C ALA A 112 9.15 -16.88 -11.28
N LEU A 113 8.82 -16.10 -10.23
CA LEU A 113 7.92 -14.94 -10.37
C LEU A 113 8.53 -13.81 -11.21
N THR A 114 9.84 -13.55 -11.06
CA THR A 114 10.55 -12.60 -11.92
C THR A 114 10.56 -13.08 -13.37
N ASP A 115 10.85 -14.36 -13.60
CA ASP A 115 10.88 -14.94 -14.94
C ASP A 115 9.49 -14.89 -15.60
N LEU A 116 8.42 -15.21 -14.86
CA LEU A 116 7.03 -15.06 -15.30
C LEU A 116 6.66 -13.60 -15.62
N PHE A 117 7.11 -12.65 -14.80
CA PHE A 117 6.91 -11.22 -15.07
C PHE A 117 7.63 -10.78 -16.35
N MET A 118 8.86 -11.23 -16.58
CA MET A 118 9.64 -10.91 -17.78
C MET A 118 9.10 -11.60 -19.04
N GLN A 119 8.59 -12.84 -18.92
CA GLN A 119 7.94 -13.57 -20.01
C GLN A 119 6.61 -12.94 -20.45
N GLY A 120 5.89 -12.26 -19.54
CA GLY A 120 4.69 -11.49 -19.89
C GLY A 120 4.97 -10.10 -20.49
N MET A 121 6.22 -9.62 -20.46
CA MET A 121 6.61 -8.30 -20.97
C MET A 121 6.89 -8.28 -22.49
N THR A 122 6.93 -9.42 -23.17
CA THR A 122 7.14 -9.52 -24.62
C THR A 122 5.85 -9.37 -25.44
N GLY A 123 4.69 -9.17 -24.81
CA GLY A 123 3.44 -8.82 -25.50
C GLY A 123 3.27 -7.30 -25.62
N ASN A 124 2.80 -6.81 -26.77
CA ASN A 124 2.48 -5.40 -27.08
C ASN A 124 1.26 -4.85 -26.29
N GLY A 125 1.17 -5.14 -24.98
CA GLY A 125 0.14 -4.62 -24.09
C GLY A 125 0.59 -3.32 -23.45
N GLN A 126 -0.19 -2.24 -23.63
CA GLN A 126 -0.03 -0.98 -22.92
C GLN A 126 0.21 -1.24 -21.42
N ARG A 127 1.37 -0.79 -20.90
CA ARG A 127 1.68 -0.87 -19.47
C ARG A 127 0.60 -0.11 -18.71
N THR A 128 -0.25 -0.80 -17.96
CA THR A 128 -1.13 -0.14 -16.98
C THR A 128 -0.27 0.71 -16.07
N ARG A 129 -0.44 2.04 -16.16
CA ARG A 129 0.34 3.03 -15.42
C ARG A 129 0.11 2.77 -13.94
N ILE A 130 1.10 2.18 -13.26
CA ILE A 130 1.03 1.96 -11.82
C ILE A 130 1.07 3.35 -11.17
N ALA A 131 -0.10 3.88 -10.80
CA ALA A 131 -0.21 5.23 -10.25
C ALA A 131 0.47 5.38 -8.87
N ARG A 132 0.74 4.26 -8.17
CA ARG A 132 1.21 4.24 -6.77
C ARG A 132 2.31 3.21 -6.56
N ARG A 133 3.44 3.62 -5.98
CA ARG A 133 4.54 2.73 -5.61
C ARG A 133 4.78 2.71 -4.11
N PHE A 134 4.94 1.52 -3.54
CA PHE A 134 5.17 1.32 -2.10
C PHE A 134 6.60 0.82 -1.83
N PHE A 135 7.29 1.49 -0.91
CA PHE A 135 8.68 1.25 -0.51
C PHE A 135 8.79 0.97 0.99
N ASP A 136 9.87 0.29 1.39
CA ASP A 136 10.10 -0.03 2.79
C ASP A 136 10.70 1.13 3.60
N ASN A 137 11.30 2.13 2.93
CA ASN A 137 11.84 3.33 3.56
C ASN A 137 11.82 4.54 2.61
N GLY A 138 11.98 5.75 3.19
CA GLY A 138 11.92 7.01 2.46
C GLY A 138 13.08 7.21 1.48
N ARG A 139 14.28 6.68 1.77
CA ARG A 139 15.44 6.79 0.85
C ARG A 139 15.17 6.09 -0.49
N LEU A 140 14.55 4.92 -0.46
CA LEU A 140 14.18 4.18 -1.68
C LEU A 140 13.04 4.88 -2.42
N ALA A 141 12.07 5.44 -1.70
CA ALA A 141 10.99 6.22 -2.29
C ALA A 141 11.55 7.46 -3.02
N ALA A 142 12.40 8.24 -2.36
CA ALA A 142 13.05 9.42 -2.93
C ALA A 142 13.86 9.09 -4.19
N LYS A 143 14.68 8.04 -4.15
CA LYS A 143 15.47 7.61 -5.31
C LYS A 143 14.59 7.21 -6.50
N SER A 144 13.43 6.61 -6.25
CA SER A 144 12.48 6.27 -7.31
C SER A 144 11.71 7.51 -7.79
N TYR A 145 11.35 8.42 -6.89
CA TYR A 145 10.66 9.68 -7.21
C TYR A 145 11.50 10.53 -8.17
N LEU A 146 12.78 10.72 -7.87
CA LEU A 146 13.73 11.46 -8.72
C LEU A 146 13.85 10.88 -10.15
N ARG A 147 13.54 9.59 -10.34
CA ARG A 147 13.55 8.95 -11.67
C ARG A 147 12.21 9.06 -12.39
N ASN A 148 11.12 9.20 -11.65
CA ASN A 148 9.78 9.28 -12.20
C ASN A 148 8.84 10.01 -11.22
N PRO A 149 8.77 11.35 -11.27
CA PRO A 149 7.93 12.13 -10.37
C PRO A 149 6.44 12.03 -10.72
N LYS A 150 6.07 11.41 -11.85
CA LYS A 150 4.67 11.32 -12.33
C LYS A 150 3.82 10.28 -11.60
N GLN A 151 4.28 9.77 -10.44
CA GLN A 151 3.60 8.73 -9.67
C GLN A 151 3.74 9.02 -8.17
N ASP A 152 2.74 8.64 -7.39
CA ASP A 152 2.84 8.73 -5.94
C ASP A 152 3.81 7.68 -5.39
N HIS A 153 4.73 8.12 -4.54
CA HIS A 153 5.73 7.28 -3.91
C HIS A 153 5.49 7.22 -2.41
N TYR A 154 4.99 6.07 -1.94
CA TYR A 154 4.67 5.82 -0.54
C TYR A 154 5.78 5.05 0.17
N TRP A 155 6.11 5.42 1.40
CA TRP A 155 6.96 4.60 2.26
C TRP A 155 6.41 4.43 3.66
N ARG A 156 6.80 3.32 4.31
CA ARG A 156 6.35 2.99 5.65
C ARG A 156 6.86 4.02 6.66
N GLY A 157 5.94 4.58 7.42
CA GLY A 157 6.22 5.35 8.63
C GLY A 157 5.94 4.54 9.89
N VAL A 158 5.37 5.20 10.90
CA VAL A 158 5.05 4.61 12.21
C VAL A 158 3.80 3.73 12.12
N GLY A 159 3.79 2.60 12.83
CA GLY A 159 2.63 1.72 12.97
C GLY A 159 2.62 1.02 14.34
N ASN A 160 1.46 0.53 14.77
CA ASN A 160 1.27 -0.08 16.09
C ASN A 160 0.55 -1.46 16.02
N GLY A 161 0.70 -2.16 14.89
CA GLY A 161 0.09 -3.47 14.65
C GLY A 161 -1.40 -3.43 14.27
N ARG A 162 -2.17 -2.44 14.77
CA ARG A 162 -3.56 -2.21 14.34
C ARG A 162 -3.62 -1.51 12.99
N TYR A 163 -2.77 -0.49 12.83
CA TYR A 163 -2.63 0.26 11.59
C TYR A 163 -1.17 0.50 11.26
N GLN A 164 -0.92 0.96 10.04
CA GLN A 164 0.37 1.42 9.58
C GLN A 164 0.16 2.73 8.79
N LEU A 165 0.94 3.74 9.19
CA LEU A 165 0.97 5.03 8.51
C LEU A 165 2.01 4.98 7.40
N TRP A 166 1.67 5.58 6.27
CA TRP A 166 2.53 5.76 5.12
C TRP A 166 2.74 7.24 4.93
N GLN A 167 3.98 7.60 4.68
CA GLN A 167 4.32 8.90 4.13
C GLN A 167 4.23 8.82 2.61
N VAL A 168 4.06 9.96 1.97
CA VAL A 168 3.91 10.06 0.52
C VAL A 168 4.72 11.22 -0.03
N MET A 169 5.38 10.97 -1.14
CA MET A 169 5.82 11.99 -2.09
C MET A 169 4.77 11.95 -3.20
N GLU A 170 3.91 12.96 -3.19
CA GLU A 170 2.85 13.11 -4.16
C GLU A 170 3.47 13.42 -5.51
N SER A 171 2.86 12.94 -6.60
CA SER A 171 3.35 13.28 -7.92
C SER A 171 3.24 14.78 -8.18
N ASP A 172 4.30 15.40 -8.69
CA ASP A 172 4.20 16.75 -9.24
C ASP A 172 3.20 16.73 -10.41
N GLN A 173 2.04 17.37 -10.21
CA GLN A 173 1.08 17.63 -11.30
C GLN A 173 1.49 18.83 -12.16
N LEU A 174 2.72 19.33 -12.02
CA LEU A 174 3.24 20.44 -12.83
C LEU A 174 3.91 19.90 -14.10
N GLY A 175 3.21 20.06 -15.22
CA GLY A 175 3.65 19.77 -16.58
C GLY A 175 2.48 19.50 -17.49
#